data_AF-A0A8T5FGT0-F1
#
_entry.id   AF-A0A8T5FGT0-F1
#
_cell.length_a   1.000
_cell.length_b   1.000
_cell.length_c   1.000
_cell.angle_alpha   90.00
_cell.angle_beta   90.00
_cell.angle_gamma   90.00
#
_symmetry.space_group_name_H-M   'P 1'
#
loop_
_entity.id
_entity.type
_entity.pdbx_description
1 polymer ?
#
loop_
_entity_poly.entity_id
_entity_poly.type
_entity_poly.pdbx_seq_one_letter_code
_entity_poly.pdbx_strand_id
1 'polypeptide(L)'
;MDKIKGWKPIPISLKIIFVLFILWIFGSIMSISMRYELGLPFFGNYISGFIAALIVFLLDILGPILFLYGLWNRKSWTNMIAYIFISIFVLNSVFALIYFRELLGIMPIVIPALVYLVFMIIINLNKNYFE
;
A
#
# COMPACT_ATOMS: atom_id res chain seq x y z
N MET A 1 8.15 19.44 -27.56
CA MET A 1 6.98 20.20 -27.06
C MET A 1 7.05 20.19 -25.55
N ASP A 2 7.53 21.28 -24.96
CA ASP A 2 7.54 21.44 -23.51
C ASP A 2 6.09 21.53 -23.03
N LYS A 3 5.60 20.46 -22.38
CA LYS A 3 4.32 20.49 -21.68
C LYS A 3 4.43 21.57 -20.61
N ILE A 4 3.69 22.66 -20.78
CA ILE A 4 3.58 23.76 -19.82
C ILE A 4 3.28 23.14 -18.45
N LYS A 5 4.26 23.20 -17.52
CA LYS A 5 4.11 22.74 -16.14
C LYS A 5 3.23 23.72 -15.36
N GLY A 6 1.94 23.73 -15.68
CA GLY A 6 0.91 24.44 -14.91
C GLY A 6 0.47 23.66 -13.66
N TRP A 7 -0.30 24.32 -12.80
CA TRP A 7 -1.01 23.68 -11.71
C TRP A 7 -2.04 22.68 -12.28
N LYS A 8 -1.91 21.40 -11.94
CA LYS A 8 -2.82 20.33 -12.35
C LYS A 8 -3.52 19.78 -11.11
N PRO A 9 -4.85 19.91 -11.00
CA PRO A 9 -5.57 19.40 -9.83
C PRO A 9 -5.43 17.88 -9.75
N ILE A 10 -5.37 17.35 -8.51
CA ILE A 10 -5.39 15.89 -8.28
C ILE A 10 -6.74 15.35 -8.78
N PRO A 11 -6.78 14.32 -9.65
CA PRO A 11 -8.00 13.61 -10.03
C PRO A 11 -8.79 13.13 -8.82
N ILE A 12 -10.13 13.14 -8.89
CA ILE A 12 -10.99 12.77 -7.75
C ILE A 12 -10.67 11.36 -7.24
N SER A 13 -10.45 10.41 -8.14
CA SER A 13 -10.07 9.04 -7.81
C SER A 13 -8.75 8.97 -7.02
N LEU A 14 -7.76 9.79 -7.37
CA LEU A 14 -6.50 9.89 -6.65
C LEU A 14 -6.64 10.63 -5.31
N LYS A 15 -7.58 11.58 -5.18
CA LYS A 15 -7.91 12.19 -3.88
C LYS A 15 -8.51 11.19 -2.90
N ILE A 16 -9.37 10.30 -3.38
CA ILE A 16 -9.94 9.23 -2.55
C ILE A 16 -8.81 8.32 -2.05
N ILE A 17 -7.93 7.85 -2.95
CA ILE A 17 -6.75 7.07 -2.58
C ILE A 17 -5.85 7.82 -1.58
N PHE A 18 -5.66 9.13 -1.78
CA PHE A 18 -4.87 9.96 -0.90
C PHE A 18 -5.40 9.92 0.55
N VAL A 19 -6.71 10.13 0.72
CA VAL A 19 -7.35 10.06 2.05
C VAL A 19 -7.26 8.65 2.63
N LEU A 20 -7.51 7.62 1.83
CA LEU A 20 -7.44 6.23 2.29
C LEU A 20 -6.04 5.85 2.77
N PHE A 21 -4.97 6.27 2.07
CA PHE A 21 -3.61 6.01 2.53
C PHE A 21 -3.23 6.79 3.79
N ILE A 22 -3.75 8.01 3.99
CA ILE A 22 -3.58 8.71 5.26
C ILE A 22 -4.19 7.90 6.40
N LEU A 23 -5.45 7.47 6.23
CA LEU A 23 -6.12 6.64 7.24
C LEU A 23 -5.38 5.32 7.47
N TRP A 24 -4.85 4.71 6.40
CA TRP A 24 -4.06 3.49 6.47
C TRP A 24 -2.78 3.68 7.29
N ILE A 25 -2.03 4.77 7.05
CA ILE A 25 -0.82 5.10 7.81
C ILE A 25 -1.14 5.24 9.29
N PHE A 26 -2.21 5.98 9.63
CA PHE A 26 -2.63 6.11 11.03
C PHE A 26 -3.00 4.76 11.66
N GLY A 27 -3.80 3.94 10.97
CA GLY A 27 -4.12 2.58 11.44
C GLY A 27 -2.88 1.69 11.61
N SER A 28 -1.88 1.87 10.75
CA SER A 28 -0.62 1.11 10.78
C SER A 28 0.24 1.51 11.97
N ILE A 29 0.35 2.82 12.25
CA ILE A 29 1.05 3.33 13.44
C ILE A 29 0.41 2.76 14.72
N MET A 30 -0.92 2.80 14.80
CA MET A 30 -1.66 2.30 15.98
C MET A 30 -1.57 0.78 16.14
N SER A 31 -1.28 0.05 15.07
CA SER A 31 -1.19 -1.42 15.09
C SER A 31 0.24 -1.95 15.16
N ILE A 32 1.28 -1.12 15.11
CA ILE A 32 2.68 -1.57 15.18
C ILE A 32 2.98 -2.37 16.46
N SER A 33 2.52 -1.90 17.62
CA SER A 33 2.75 -2.60 18.89
C SER A 33 2.07 -3.97 18.89
N MET A 34 0.83 -4.03 18.45
CA MET A 34 0.08 -5.28 18.28
C MET A 34 0.82 -6.24 17.33
N ARG A 35 1.41 -5.73 16.22
CA ARG A 35 2.17 -6.54 15.27
C ARG A 35 3.53 -6.99 15.78
N TYR A 36 4.13 -6.23 16.68
CA TYR A 36 5.34 -6.64 17.39
C TYR A 36 5.07 -7.89 18.25
N GLU A 37 3.96 -7.89 18.99
CA GLU A 37 3.60 -9.00 19.90
C GLU A 37 2.99 -10.19 19.16
N LEU A 38 1.97 -9.93 18.34
CA LEU A 38 1.18 -10.98 17.67
C LEU A 38 1.79 -11.43 16.36
N GLY A 39 2.71 -10.68 15.78
CA GLY A 39 3.29 -10.96 14.47
C GLY A 39 2.36 -10.72 13.29
N LEU A 40 2.85 -11.12 12.12
CA LEU A 40 2.14 -11.06 10.85
C LEU A 40 2.62 -12.16 9.89
N PRO A 41 1.75 -12.60 8.96
CA PRO A 41 2.17 -13.41 7.82
C PRO A 41 2.96 -12.56 6.82
N PHE A 42 4.15 -13.05 6.45
CA PHE A 42 4.97 -12.46 5.39
C PHE A 42 5.60 -13.56 4.53
N PHE A 43 5.20 -13.63 3.26
CA PHE A 43 5.68 -14.58 2.26
C PHE A 43 5.79 -16.03 2.78
N GLY A 44 4.70 -16.54 3.37
CA GLY A 44 4.62 -17.93 3.84
C GLY A 44 5.23 -18.19 5.22
N ASN A 45 5.82 -17.16 5.85
CA ASN A 45 6.36 -17.23 7.20
C ASN A 45 5.52 -16.39 8.17
N TYR A 46 5.46 -16.81 9.43
CA TYR A 46 4.84 -16.01 10.48
C TYR A 46 5.94 -15.31 11.28
N ILE A 47 6.04 -13.99 11.12
CA ILE A 47 7.15 -13.17 11.65
C ILE A 47 6.62 -12.36 12.83
N SER A 48 7.38 -12.30 13.93
CA SER A 48 7.04 -11.52 15.14
C SER A 48 8.21 -10.63 15.60
N GLY A 49 7.97 -9.83 16.63
CA GLY A 49 8.95 -8.96 17.26
C GLY A 49 9.40 -7.80 16.36
N PHE A 50 10.67 -7.45 16.48
CA PHE A 50 11.25 -6.29 15.79
C PHE A 50 11.12 -6.38 14.26
N ILE A 51 11.27 -7.58 13.70
CA ILE A 51 11.19 -7.78 12.24
C ILE A 51 9.75 -7.50 11.74
N ALA A 52 8.73 -7.96 12.47
CA ALA A 52 7.34 -7.67 12.12
C ALA A 52 7.03 -6.17 12.18
N ALA A 53 7.47 -5.49 13.23
CA ALA A 53 7.31 -4.05 13.36
C ALA A 53 8.04 -3.28 12.24
N LEU A 54 9.25 -3.73 11.87
CA LEU A 54 10.01 -3.14 10.76
C LEU A 54 9.30 -3.34 9.41
N ILE A 55 8.73 -4.52 9.15
CA ILE A 55 7.96 -4.78 7.93
C ILE A 55 6.77 -3.82 7.84
N VAL A 56 5.98 -3.68 8.91
CA VAL A 56 4.85 -2.74 8.96
C VAL A 56 5.32 -1.31 8.75
N PHE A 57 6.42 -0.90 9.39
CA PHE A 57 6.95 0.44 9.23
C PHE A 57 7.40 0.73 7.77
N LEU A 58 8.10 -0.20 7.14
CA LEU A 58 8.58 -0.03 5.76
C LEU A 58 7.41 -0.06 4.76
N LEU A 59 6.51 -1.04 4.88
CA LEU A 59 5.48 -1.32 3.87
C LEU A 59 4.18 -0.56 4.11
N ASP A 60 3.71 -0.48 5.35
CA ASP A 60 2.38 0.08 5.68
C ASP A 60 2.45 1.58 6.03
N ILE A 61 3.64 2.09 6.34
CA ILE A 61 3.87 3.51 6.69
C ILE A 61 4.72 4.20 5.63
N LEU A 62 5.99 3.80 5.48
CA LEU A 62 6.91 4.51 4.58
C LEU A 62 6.51 4.40 3.11
N GLY A 63 6.06 3.22 2.65
CA GLY A 63 5.56 3.05 1.28
C GLY A 63 4.43 4.03 0.93
N PRO A 64 3.32 4.06 1.70
CA PRO A 64 2.25 5.03 1.54
C PRO A 64 2.71 6.49 1.67
N ILE A 65 3.60 6.84 2.60
CA ILE A 65 4.15 8.21 2.72
C ILE A 65 4.88 8.61 1.44
N LEU A 66 5.75 7.74 0.91
CA LEU A 66 6.47 7.99 -0.33
C LEU A 66 5.52 8.14 -1.51
N PHE A 67 4.48 7.30 -1.58
CA PHE A 67 3.43 7.43 -2.59
C PHE A 67 2.68 8.76 -2.48
N LEU A 68 2.23 9.14 -1.28
CA LEU A 68 1.51 10.41 -1.05
C LEU A 68 2.37 11.63 -1.39
N TYR A 69 3.66 11.60 -1.01
CA TYR A 69 4.62 12.64 -1.39
C TYR A 69 4.79 12.72 -2.91
N GLY A 70 4.97 11.57 -3.58
CA GLY A 70 5.08 11.49 -5.02
C GLY A 70 3.82 11.99 -5.74
N LEU A 71 2.65 11.66 -5.20
CA LEU A 71 1.35 12.09 -5.71
C LEU A 71 1.17 13.59 -5.56
N TRP A 72 1.43 14.15 -4.38
CA TRP A 72 1.33 15.59 -4.15
C TRP A 72 2.25 16.39 -5.08
N ASN A 73 3.47 15.87 -5.32
CA ASN A 73 4.48 16.54 -6.12
C ASN A 73 4.51 16.12 -7.59
N ARG A 74 3.58 15.27 -8.05
CA ARG A 74 3.51 14.72 -9.40
C ARG A 74 4.84 14.14 -9.90
N LYS A 75 5.52 13.35 -9.06
CA LYS A 75 6.81 12.76 -9.42
C LYS A 75 6.59 11.54 -10.32
N SER A 76 7.37 11.41 -11.40
CA SER A 76 7.26 10.30 -12.36
C SER A 76 7.48 8.92 -11.75
N TRP A 77 8.31 8.82 -10.71
CA TRP A 77 8.57 7.57 -9.99
C TRP A 77 7.39 7.10 -9.12
N THR A 78 6.36 7.92 -8.91
CA THR A 78 5.22 7.59 -8.03
C THR A 78 4.48 6.33 -8.48
N ASN A 79 4.27 6.19 -9.79
CA ASN A 79 3.64 4.99 -10.36
C ASN A 79 4.44 3.73 -10.04
N MET A 80 5.77 3.80 -10.19
CA MET A 80 6.67 2.67 -9.91
C MET A 80 6.61 2.26 -8.44
N ILE A 81 6.72 3.23 -7.51
CA ILE A 81 6.59 2.96 -6.08
C ILE A 81 5.24 2.32 -5.78
N ALA A 82 4.16 2.84 -6.39
CA ALA A 82 2.83 2.31 -6.19
C ALA A 82 2.70 0.86 -6.64
N TYR A 83 3.18 0.54 -7.84
CA TYR A 83 3.13 -0.82 -8.34
C TYR A 83 3.98 -1.76 -7.50
N ILE A 84 5.15 -1.34 -7.02
CA ILE A 84 6.00 -2.18 -6.17
C ILE A 84 5.29 -2.53 -4.87
N PHE A 85 4.83 -1.55 -4.09
CA PHE A 85 4.25 -1.86 -2.78
C PHE A 85 2.93 -2.62 -2.94
N ILE A 86 2.07 -2.24 -3.89
CA ILE A 86 0.80 -2.94 -4.13
C ILE A 86 1.07 -4.40 -4.52
N SER A 87 2.06 -4.65 -5.38
CA SER A 87 2.43 -6.01 -5.79
C SER A 87 2.94 -6.84 -4.60
N ILE A 88 3.71 -6.22 -3.69
CA ILE A 88 4.16 -6.89 -2.46
C ILE A 88 2.95 -7.31 -1.61
N PHE A 89 1.97 -6.44 -1.40
CA PHE A 89 0.77 -6.80 -0.62
C PHE A 89 -0.07 -7.88 -1.30
N VAL A 90 -0.33 -7.76 -2.60
CA VAL A 90 -1.11 -8.74 -3.35
C VAL A 90 -0.40 -10.10 -3.33
N LEU A 91 0.91 -10.13 -3.55
CA LEU A 91 1.68 -11.36 -3.50
C LEU A 91 1.68 -11.94 -2.08
N ASN A 92 1.87 -11.12 -1.05
CA ASN A 92 1.79 -11.57 0.34
C ASN A 92 0.41 -12.17 0.66
N SER A 93 -0.69 -11.59 0.15
CA SER A 93 -2.03 -12.16 0.28
C SER A 93 -2.18 -13.52 -0.39
N VAL A 94 -1.54 -13.75 -1.55
CA VAL A 94 -1.51 -15.08 -2.18
C VAL A 94 -0.83 -16.10 -1.26
N PHE A 95 0.34 -15.76 -0.71
CA PHE A 95 1.02 -16.63 0.26
C PHE A 95 0.18 -16.84 1.53
N ALA A 96 -0.43 -15.78 2.07
CA ALA A 96 -1.27 -15.89 3.25
C ALA A 96 -2.49 -16.80 3.01
N LEU A 97 -3.09 -16.77 1.82
CA LEU A 97 -4.17 -17.68 1.44
C LEU A 97 -3.74 -19.15 1.40
N ILE A 98 -2.52 -19.42 0.96
CA ILE A 98 -2.00 -20.79 0.87
C ILE A 98 -1.65 -21.32 2.27
N TYR A 99 -0.92 -20.53 3.05
CA TYR A 99 -0.27 -21.01 4.28
C TYR A 99 -1.02 -20.67 5.56
N PHE A 100 -1.83 -19.61 5.58
CA PHE A 100 -2.40 -19.04 6.81
C PHE A 100 -3.92 -18.84 6.78
N ARG A 101 -4.63 -19.34 5.75
CA ARG A 101 -6.10 -19.19 5.65
C ARG A 101 -6.88 -19.79 6.82
N GLU A 102 -6.37 -20.87 7.43
CA GLU A 102 -7.01 -21.53 8.58
C GLU A 102 -6.84 -20.71 9.86
N LEU A 103 -5.72 -19.98 9.99
CA LEU A 103 -5.42 -19.13 11.13
C LEU A 103 -6.12 -17.77 11.06
N LEU A 104 -6.10 -17.14 9.88
CA LEU A 104 -6.55 -15.76 9.71
C LEU A 104 -7.96 -15.65 9.14
N GLY A 105 -8.49 -16.73 8.58
CA GLY A 105 -9.69 -16.71 7.76
C GLY A 105 -9.44 -16.16 6.36
N ILE A 106 -10.34 -16.50 5.43
CA ILE A 106 -10.20 -16.10 4.01
C ILE A 106 -10.46 -14.60 3.83
N MET A 107 -11.53 -14.07 4.44
CA MET A 107 -11.95 -12.68 4.22
C MET A 107 -10.89 -11.65 4.64
N PRO A 108 -10.22 -11.77 5.80
CA PRO A 108 -9.17 -10.82 6.19
C PRO A 108 -7.95 -10.82 5.26
N ILE A 109 -7.78 -11.84 4.42
CA ILE A 109 -6.68 -11.91 3.44
C ILE A 109 -7.12 -11.38 2.07
N VAL A 110 -8.31 -11.77 1.61
CA VAL A 110 -8.82 -11.45 0.27
C VAL A 110 -9.24 -9.98 0.17
N ILE A 111 -9.93 -9.44 1.18
CA ILE A 111 -10.48 -8.07 1.11
C ILE A 111 -9.35 -7.05 0.92
N PRO A 112 -8.26 -7.04 1.72
CA PRO A 112 -7.14 -6.12 1.48
C PRO A 112 -6.52 -6.29 0.09
N ALA A 113 -6.36 -7.53 -0.39
CA ALA A 113 -5.82 -7.79 -1.73
C ALA A 113 -6.67 -7.17 -2.84
N LEU A 114 -8.00 -7.31 -2.74
CA LEU A 114 -8.94 -6.71 -3.70
C LEU A 114 -8.88 -5.18 -3.65
N VAL A 115 -8.83 -4.59 -2.45
CA VAL A 115 -8.68 -3.13 -2.29
C VAL A 115 -7.38 -2.64 -2.95
N TYR A 116 -6.28 -3.36 -2.76
CA TYR A 116 -5.00 -3.07 -3.39
C TYR A 116 -5.04 -3.19 -4.92
N LEU A 117 -5.75 -4.18 -5.47
CA LEU A 117 -5.98 -4.29 -6.92
C LEU A 117 -6.80 -3.12 -7.46
N VAL A 118 -7.84 -2.68 -6.74
CA VAL A 118 -8.63 -1.48 -7.10
C VAL A 118 -7.74 -0.25 -7.10
N PHE A 119 -6.86 -0.08 -6.10
CA PHE A 119 -5.88 1.01 -6.08
C PHE A 119 -4.95 0.96 -7.30
N MET A 120 -4.42 -0.22 -7.64
CA MET A 120 -3.56 -0.39 -8.82
C MET A 120 -4.26 0.04 -10.11
N ILE A 121 -5.52 -0.36 -10.30
CA ILE A 121 -6.33 0.01 -11.46
C ILE A 121 -6.50 1.53 -11.51
N ILE A 122 -6.91 2.15 -10.41
CA ILE A 122 -7.11 3.62 -10.35
C ILE A 122 -5.81 4.36 -10.66
N ILE A 123 -4.69 3.92 -10.09
CA ILE A 123 -3.38 4.55 -10.31
C ILE A 123 -2.96 4.40 -11.78
N ASN A 124 -3.13 3.22 -12.37
CA ASN A 124 -2.83 3.00 -13.79
C ASN A 124 -3.70 3.86 -14.71
N LEU A 125 -5.00 3.98 -14.43
CA LEU A 125 -5.90 4.85 -15.19
C LEU A 125 -5.52 6.33 -15.09
N ASN A 126 -4.83 6.73 -14.01
CA ASN A 126 -4.39 8.09 -13.77
C ASN A 126 -2.87 8.27 -13.95
N LYS A 127 -2.16 7.33 -14.59
CA LYS A 127 -0.68 7.35 -14.68
C LYS A 127 -0.11 8.63 -15.31
N ASN A 128 -0.85 9.24 -16.25
CA ASN A 128 -0.52 10.50 -16.92
C ASN A 128 -0.61 11.72 -15.98
N TYR A 129 -1.09 11.55 -14.75
CA TYR A 129 -1.05 12.58 -13.71
C TYR A 129 0.38 12.85 -13.23
N PHE A 130 1.23 11.82 -13.28
CA PHE A 130 2.60 11.84 -12.74
C PHE A 130 3.67 12.14 -13.81
N GLU A 131 3.26 12.41 -15.05
CA GLU A 131 4.12 12.82 -16.17
C GLU A 131 4.43 14.32 -16.20
#